data_AF-A0A1Y6CVA0-F1
#
_entry.id   AF-A0A1Y6CVA0-F1
#
_cell.length_a   1.000
_cell.length_b   1.000
_cell.length_c   1.000
_cell.angle_alpha   90.00
_cell.angle_beta   90.00
_cell.angle_gamma   90.00
#
_symmetry.space_group_name_H-M   'P 1'
#
loop_
_entity.id
_entity.type
_entity.pdbx_description
1 polymer ?
#
loop_
_entity_poly.entity_id
_entity_poly.type
_entity_poly.pdbx_seq_one_letter_code
_entity_poly.pdbx_strand_id
1 'polypeptide(L)'
;MKMTLRKVGKARLASMSTDDLKKHFSRALEVTADHLNYLASIWQELETRGEDLSDLRSSLSVYIKMIAHKKIDAHAVVEFAGQKTLLNALSGLPLDQQKSLLETKRVDVLNRETLTKEKVPLAELSSADVNMVFGGGKIRSIAEQKSLVTSIAKPAKKGRRQPRKITKVGMDIERNVIEVNEGRTRIDLDAICSTLKHNLTRSELKDRLGI
;
A
#
# COMPACT_ATOMS: atom_id res chain seq x y z
N MET A 1 -19.32 -31.79 0.60
CA MET A 1 -19.40 -31.46 -0.84
C MET A 1 -18.09 -31.95 -1.50
N LYS A 2 -18.13 -32.92 -2.43
CA LYS A 2 -16.91 -33.49 -3.04
C LYS A 2 -16.31 -32.49 -4.04
N MET A 3 -15.34 -31.66 -3.60
CA MET A 3 -14.52 -30.87 -4.51
C MET A 3 -13.42 -31.74 -5.11
N THR A 4 -13.73 -32.42 -6.21
CA THR A 4 -12.73 -33.12 -7.00
C THR A 4 -12.45 -32.28 -8.23
N LEU A 5 -11.39 -31.46 -8.19
CA LEU A 5 -10.74 -30.95 -9.39
C LEU A 5 -10.19 -32.15 -10.15
N ARG A 6 -10.98 -32.70 -11.06
CA ARG A 6 -10.54 -33.77 -11.95
C ARG A 6 -9.37 -33.20 -12.74
N LYS A 7 -8.16 -33.75 -12.59
CA LYS A 7 -7.00 -33.39 -13.42
C LYS A 7 -7.40 -33.54 -14.89
N VAL A 8 -7.60 -32.42 -15.58
CA VAL A 8 -7.87 -32.43 -17.01
C VAL A 8 -6.52 -32.61 -17.70
N GLY A 9 -6.34 -33.72 -18.41
CA GLY A 9 -5.09 -33.99 -19.13
C GLY A 9 -4.82 -32.94 -20.21
N LYS A 10 -3.53 -32.63 -20.44
CA LYS A 10 -3.08 -31.60 -21.39
C LYS A 10 -3.69 -31.75 -22.79
N ALA A 11 -3.85 -32.98 -23.29
CA ALA A 11 -4.47 -33.27 -24.58
C ALA A 11 -5.94 -32.83 -24.65
N ARG A 12 -6.70 -32.98 -23.55
CA ARG A 12 -8.10 -32.57 -23.47
C ARG A 12 -8.26 -31.05 -23.37
N LEU A 13 -7.32 -30.35 -22.72
CA LEU A 13 -7.30 -28.88 -22.72
C LEU A 13 -7.00 -28.33 -24.12
N ALA A 14 -6.08 -28.96 -24.86
CA ALA A 14 -5.71 -28.53 -26.20
C ALA A 14 -6.85 -28.70 -27.23
N SER A 15 -7.77 -29.63 -27.00
CA SER A 15 -8.92 -29.87 -27.87
C SER A 15 -10.17 -29.05 -27.52
N MET A 16 -10.15 -28.27 -26.43
CA MET A 16 -11.27 -27.41 -26.03
C MET A 16 -11.32 -26.13 -26.87
N SER A 17 -12.52 -25.61 -27.07
CA SER A 17 -12.69 -24.26 -27.62
C SER A 17 -12.17 -23.21 -26.64
N THR A 18 -11.81 -22.02 -27.14
CA THR A 18 -11.40 -20.88 -26.30
C THR A 18 -12.48 -20.51 -25.28
N ASP A 19 -13.75 -20.57 -25.66
CA ASP A 19 -14.85 -20.24 -24.76
C ASP A 19 -15.04 -21.29 -23.68
N ASP A 20 -14.85 -22.58 -24.00
CA ASP A 20 -14.85 -23.64 -22.99
C ASP A 20 -13.66 -23.52 -22.04
N LEU A 21 -12.48 -23.15 -22.54
CA LEU A 21 -11.31 -22.88 -21.71
C LEU A 21 -11.57 -21.71 -20.74
N LYS A 22 -12.18 -20.61 -21.21
CA LYS A 22 -12.57 -19.48 -20.35
C LYS A 22 -13.57 -19.89 -19.28
N LYS A 23 -14.56 -20.71 -19.61
CA LYS A 23 -15.54 -21.25 -18.65
C LYS A 23 -14.87 -22.16 -17.62
N HIS A 24 -14.00 -23.06 -18.08
CA HIS A 24 -13.23 -23.94 -17.20
C HIS A 24 -12.32 -23.16 -16.26
N PHE A 25 -11.64 -22.13 -16.77
CA PHE A 25 -10.82 -21.24 -15.97
C PHE A 25 -11.64 -20.51 -14.91
N SER A 26 -12.76 -19.89 -15.31
CA SER A 26 -13.67 -19.20 -14.37
C SER A 26 -14.18 -20.14 -13.27
N ARG A 27 -14.55 -21.37 -13.64
CA ARG A 27 -14.96 -22.39 -12.66
C ARG A 27 -13.83 -22.80 -11.71
N ALA A 28 -12.58 -22.86 -12.20
CA ALA A 28 -11.43 -23.13 -11.34
C ALA A 28 -11.19 -21.99 -10.35
N LEU A 29 -11.41 -20.73 -10.75
CA LEU A 29 -11.33 -19.58 -9.85
C LEU A 29 -12.41 -19.61 -8.75
N GLU A 30 -13.65 -19.99 -9.09
CA GLU A 30 -14.71 -20.20 -8.08
C GLU A 30 -14.32 -21.25 -7.05
N VAL A 31 -13.82 -22.41 -7.50
CA VAL A 31 -13.34 -23.47 -6.61
C VAL A 31 -12.19 -22.96 -5.75
N THR A 32 -11.32 -22.10 -6.29
CA THR A 32 -10.21 -21.51 -5.54
C THR A 32 -10.74 -20.59 -4.42
N ALA A 33 -11.74 -19.76 -4.69
CA ALA A 33 -12.38 -18.93 -3.67
C ALA A 33 -13.02 -19.77 -2.55
N ASP A 34 -13.68 -20.88 -2.90
CA ASP A 34 -14.22 -21.81 -1.91
C ASP A 34 -13.12 -22.44 -1.04
N HIS A 35 -11.98 -22.80 -1.63
CA HIS A 35 -10.82 -23.29 -0.87
C HIS A 35 -10.25 -22.23 0.05
N LEU A 36 -10.22 -20.96 -0.35
CA LEU A 36 -9.79 -19.86 0.52
C LEU A 36 -10.74 -19.69 1.71
N ASN A 37 -12.06 -19.83 1.51
CA ASN A 37 -13.03 -19.84 2.61
C ASN A 37 -12.81 -21.02 3.57
N TYR A 38 -12.48 -22.20 3.03
CA TYR A 38 -12.13 -23.37 3.85
C TYR A 38 -10.87 -23.12 4.68
N LEU A 39 -9.81 -22.59 4.07
CA LEU A 39 -8.57 -22.24 4.77
C LEU A 39 -8.80 -21.16 5.83
N ALA A 40 -9.66 -20.17 5.55
CA ALA A 40 -10.04 -19.15 6.50
C ALA A 40 -10.79 -19.73 7.70
N SER A 41 -11.63 -20.74 7.49
CA SER A 41 -12.32 -21.45 8.56
C SER A 41 -11.33 -22.22 9.45
N ILE A 42 -10.33 -22.88 8.85
CA ILE A 42 -9.25 -23.53 9.60
C ILE A 42 -8.46 -22.50 10.39
N TRP A 43 -8.09 -21.37 9.77
CA TRP A 43 -7.35 -20.30 10.43
C TRP A 43 -8.09 -19.78 11.67
N GLN A 44 -9.39 -19.52 11.53
CA GLN A 44 -10.23 -19.06 12.63
C GLN A 44 -10.29 -20.08 13.78
N GLU A 45 -10.40 -21.36 13.47
CA GLU A 45 -10.41 -22.43 14.46
C GLU A 45 -9.06 -22.52 15.21
N LEU A 46 -7.94 -22.40 14.48
CA LEU A 46 -6.60 -22.40 15.09
C LEU A 46 -6.39 -21.19 16.01
N GLU A 47 -6.81 -19.99 15.59
CA GLU A 47 -6.77 -18.79 16.46
C GLU A 47 -7.66 -18.97 17.70
N THR A 48 -8.83 -19.59 17.55
CA THR A 48 -9.75 -19.86 18.68
C THR A 48 -9.14 -20.83 19.70
N ARG A 49 -8.29 -21.76 19.25
CA ARG A 49 -7.54 -22.69 20.10
C ARG A 49 -6.31 -22.06 20.76
N GLY A 50 -5.95 -20.82 20.41
CA GLY A 50 -4.79 -20.13 20.96
C GLY A 50 -3.46 -20.60 20.38
N GLU A 51 -3.47 -21.24 19.21
CA GLU A 51 -2.25 -21.69 18.54
C GLU A 51 -1.44 -20.50 18.01
N ASP A 52 -0.11 -20.61 18.04
CA ASP A 52 0.77 -19.65 17.36
C ASP A 52 0.86 -19.96 15.87
N LEU A 53 0.42 -19.01 15.04
CA LEU A 53 0.41 -19.13 13.57
C LEU A 53 1.57 -18.38 12.91
N SER A 54 2.58 -17.98 13.67
CA SER A 54 3.73 -17.22 13.17
C SER A 54 4.46 -17.96 12.04
N ASP A 55 4.57 -19.29 12.13
CA ASP A 55 5.21 -20.14 11.11
C ASP A 55 4.40 -20.29 9.83
N LEU A 56 3.10 -19.98 9.87
CA LEU A 56 2.18 -20.05 8.72
C LEU A 56 2.06 -18.72 7.98
N ARG A 57 2.86 -17.71 8.35
CA ARG A 57 2.84 -16.40 7.73
C ARG A 57 3.36 -16.46 6.29
N SER A 58 2.48 -16.12 5.35
CA SER A 58 2.79 -15.96 3.94
C SER A 58 2.06 -14.75 3.38
N SER A 59 2.38 -14.34 2.15
CA SER A 59 1.63 -13.27 1.47
C SER A 59 0.13 -13.62 1.32
N LEU A 60 -0.19 -14.92 1.18
CA LEU A 60 -1.56 -15.39 1.08
C LEU A 60 -2.25 -15.44 2.46
N SER A 61 -1.52 -15.75 3.54
CA SER A 61 -2.10 -15.83 4.88
C SER A 61 -2.69 -14.50 5.35
N VAL A 62 -2.17 -13.37 4.85
CA VAL A 62 -2.75 -12.04 5.07
C VAL A 62 -4.21 -12.00 4.61
N TYR A 63 -4.49 -12.49 3.41
CA TYR A 63 -5.86 -12.53 2.88
C TYR A 63 -6.71 -13.61 3.55
N ILE A 64 -6.13 -14.78 3.85
CA ILE A 64 -6.84 -15.85 4.58
C ILE A 64 -7.35 -15.32 5.93
N LYS A 65 -6.50 -14.61 6.68
CA LYS A 65 -6.88 -13.96 7.94
C LYS A 65 -7.98 -12.92 7.75
N MET A 66 -7.91 -12.11 6.70
CA MET A 66 -8.95 -11.12 6.40
C MET A 66 -10.30 -11.78 6.06
N ILE A 67 -10.29 -12.90 5.34
CA ILE A 67 -11.50 -13.68 5.04
C ILE A 67 -12.06 -14.29 6.33
N ALA A 68 -11.20 -14.87 7.19
CA ALA A 68 -11.58 -15.46 8.47
C ALA A 68 -12.32 -14.46 9.37
N HIS A 69 -11.87 -13.21 9.40
CA HIS A 69 -12.50 -12.14 10.15
C HIS A 69 -13.61 -11.39 9.39
N LYS A 70 -14.10 -11.94 8.28
CA LYS A 70 -15.20 -11.36 7.48
C LYS A 70 -14.90 -9.92 7.01
N LYS A 71 -13.63 -9.60 6.79
CA LYS A 71 -13.19 -8.28 6.29
C LYS A 71 -13.20 -8.22 4.77
N ILE A 72 -12.91 -9.32 4.10
CA ILE A 72 -12.89 -9.37 2.64
C ILE A 72 -13.56 -10.64 2.12
N ASP A 73 -14.26 -10.52 1.00
CA ASP A 73 -14.82 -11.67 0.29
C ASP A 73 -13.71 -12.45 -0.45
N ALA A 74 -13.75 -13.79 -0.37
CA ALA A 74 -12.76 -14.65 -1.02
C ALA A 74 -12.74 -14.50 -2.55
N HIS A 75 -13.90 -14.25 -3.18
CA HIS A 75 -13.97 -14.00 -4.62
C HIS A 75 -13.26 -12.71 -5.01
N ALA A 76 -13.31 -11.67 -4.18
CA ALA A 76 -12.56 -10.44 -4.42
C ALA A 76 -11.05 -10.68 -4.44
N VAL A 77 -10.55 -11.53 -3.53
CA VAL A 77 -9.12 -11.88 -3.47
C VAL A 77 -8.67 -12.61 -4.72
N VAL A 78 -9.49 -13.53 -5.24
CA VAL A 78 -9.18 -14.28 -6.46
C VAL A 78 -9.23 -13.39 -7.70
N GLU A 79 -10.27 -12.56 -7.83
CA GLU A 79 -10.48 -11.71 -9.01
C GLU A 79 -9.43 -10.59 -9.12
N PHE A 80 -9.07 -9.98 -7.98
CA PHE A 80 -8.19 -8.81 -7.94
C PHE A 80 -6.82 -9.12 -7.33
N ALA A 81 -6.37 -10.36 -7.44
CA ALA A 81 -5.06 -10.79 -6.96
C ALA A 81 -3.96 -9.87 -7.55
N GLY A 82 -3.11 -9.33 -6.67
CA GLY A 82 -2.05 -8.38 -7.05
C GLY A 82 -2.46 -6.90 -6.99
N GLN A 83 -3.76 -6.56 -6.97
CA GLN A 83 -4.25 -5.19 -6.83
C GLN A 83 -4.41 -4.80 -5.35
N LYS A 84 -3.27 -4.70 -4.64
CA LYS A 84 -3.24 -4.47 -3.17
C LYS A 84 -4.06 -3.23 -2.74
N THR A 85 -3.97 -2.13 -3.49
CA THR A 85 -4.71 -0.89 -3.18
C THR A 85 -6.22 -1.12 -3.23
N LEU A 86 -6.70 -1.84 -4.25
CA LEU A 86 -8.11 -2.16 -4.41
C LEU A 86 -8.58 -3.13 -3.34
N LEU A 87 -7.84 -4.20 -3.07
CA LEU A 87 -8.19 -5.18 -2.03
C LEU A 87 -8.25 -4.52 -0.64
N ASN A 88 -7.32 -3.62 -0.33
CA ASN A 88 -7.34 -2.86 0.91
C ASN A 88 -8.58 -1.95 0.99
N ALA A 89 -8.94 -1.27 -0.11
CA ALA A 89 -10.13 -0.45 -0.18
C ALA A 89 -11.42 -1.27 -0.01
N LEU A 90 -11.53 -2.41 -0.69
CA LEU A 90 -12.66 -3.33 -0.56
C LEU A 90 -12.79 -3.87 0.87
N SER A 91 -11.67 -4.18 1.53
CA SER A 91 -11.69 -4.68 2.91
C SER A 91 -12.25 -3.69 3.94
N GLY A 92 -12.31 -2.41 3.59
CA GLY A 92 -12.95 -1.38 4.39
C GLY A 92 -14.47 -1.30 4.22
N LEU A 93 -15.03 -1.94 3.19
CA LEU A 93 -16.46 -1.94 2.90
C LEU A 93 -17.19 -3.08 3.61
N PRO A 94 -18.49 -2.93 3.92
CA PRO A 94 -19.34 -4.05 4.32
C PRO A 94 -19.35 -5.17 3.26
N LEU A 95 -19.38 -6.43 3.68
CA LEU A 95 -19.34 -7.59 2.77
C LEU A 95 -20.45 -7.55 1.70
N ASP A 96 -21.65 -7.07 2.03
CA ASP A 96 -22.75 -6.97 1.08
C ASP A 96 -22.45 -5.97 -0.06
N GLN A 97 -21.75 -4.87 0.26
CA GLN A 97 -21.29 -3.92 -0.76
C GLN A 97 -20.17 -4.52 -1.62
N GLN A 98 -19.27 -5.30 -1.02
CA GLN A 98 -18.23 -6.01 -1.77
C GLN A 98 -18.86 -6.98 -2.78
N LYS A 99 -19.88 -7.74 -2.39
CA LYS A 99 -20.60 -8.66 -3.28
C LYS A 99 -21.30 -7.93 -4.42
N SER A 100 -22.01 -6.84 -4.13
CA SER A 100 -22.66 -6.02 -5.17
C SER A 100 -21.65 -5.44 -6.18
N LEU A 101 -20.45 -5.06 -5.71
CA LEU A 101 -19.35 -4.63 -6.58
C LEU A 101 -18.77 -5.78 -7.42
N LEU A 102 -18.70 -6.99 -6.88
CA LEU A 102 -18.23 -8.17 -7.61
C LEU A 102 -19.22 -8.62 -8.70
N GLU A 103 -20.52 -8.41 -8.50
CA GLU A 103 -21.55 -8.67 -9.52
C GLU A 103 -21.47 -7.67 -10.68
N THR A 104 -21.35 -6.38 -10.35
CA THR A 104 -21.33 -5.31 -11.38
C THR A 104 -19.96 -5.14 -12.02
N LYS A 105 -18.89 -5.51 -11.31
CA LYS A 105 -17.47 -5.36 -11.67
C LYS A 105 -17.06 -3.95 -12.12
N ARG A 106 -17.88 -2.94 -11.84
CA ARG A 106 -17.73 -1.57 -12.32
C ARG A 106 -18.11 -0.59 -11.21
N VAL A 107 -17.43 0.55 -11.19
CA VAL A 107 -17.73 1.63 -10.26
C VAL A 107 -17.77 2.97 -10.98
N ASP A 108 -18.53 3.89 -10.41
CA ASP A 108 -18.65 5.25 -10.92
C ASP A 108 -17.46 6.09 -10.45
N VAL A 109 -16.69 6.58 -11.41
CA VAL A 109 -15.49 7.40 -11.20
C VAL A 109 -15.72 8.78 -11.81
N LEU A 110 -15.27 9.83 -11.13
CA LEU A 110 -15.21 11.17 -11.70
C LEU A 110 -14.02 11.28 -12.65
N ASN A 111 -14.28 11.58 -13.91
CA ASN A 111 -13.23 11.96 -14.85
C ASN A 111 -12.72 13.36 -14.49
N ARG A 112 -11.40 13.52 -14.30
CA ARG A 112 -10.80 14.78 -13.81
C ARG A 112 -10.75 15.88 -14.88
N GLU A 113 -10.72 15.50 -16.15
CA GLU A 113 -10.62 16.44 -17.27
C GLU A 113 -11.98 16.97 -17.65
N THR A 114 -12.96 16.07 -17.78
CA THR A 114 -14.32 16.42 -18.21
C THR A 114 -15.26 16.74 -17.03
N LEU A 115 -14.86 16.39 -15.80
CA LEU A 115 -15.68 16.49 -14.58
C LEU A 115 -17.03 15.76 -14.68
N THR A 116 -17.13 14.79 -15.60
CA THR A 116 -18.30 13.93 -15.79
C THR A 116 -18.12 12.58 -15.10
N LYS A 117 -19.24 11.88 -14.95
CA LYS A 117 -19.31 10.54 -14.39
C LYS A 117 -18.95 9.51 -15.46
N GLU A 118 -18.04 8.61 -15.15
CA GLU A 118 -17.63 7.51 -16.00
C GLU A 118 -17.76 6.17 -15.25
N LYS A 119 -18.22 5.12 -15.94
CA LYS A 119 -18.29 3.76 -15.37
C LYS A 119 -17.04 2.99 -15.75
N VAL A 120 -16.16 2.78 -14.78
CA VAL A 120 -14.85 2.14 -14.98
C VAL A 120 -14.86 0.72 -14.41
N PRO A 121 -14.34 -0.30 -15.12
CA PRO A 121 -14.12 -1.62 -14.57
C PRO A 121 -13.21 -1.59 -13.35
N LEU A 122 -13.54 -2.35 -12.30
CA LEU A 122 -12.75 -2.40 -11.07
C LEU A 122 -11.30 -2.81 -11.33
N ALA A 123 -11.09 -3.73 -12.27
CA ALA A 123 -9.77 -4.24 -12.64
C ALA A 123 -8.87 -3.19 -13.33
N GLU A 124 -9.46 -2.12 -13.89
CA GLU A 124 -8.76 -1.06 -14.63
C GLU A 124 -8.55 0.21 -13.78
N LEU A 125 -9.01 0.21 -12.53
CA LEU A 125 -8.85 1.37 -11.67
C LEU A 125 -7.38 1.64 -11.33
N SER A 126 -6.95 2.89 -11.54
CA SER A 126 -5.66 3.34 -11.02
C SER A 126 -5.71 3.44 -9.50
N SER A 127 -4.55 3.39 -8.83
CA SER A 127 -4.49 3.60 -7.37
C SER A 127 -5.03 4.97 -6.95
N ALA A 128 -4.92 5.98 -7.82
CA ALA A 128 -5.46 7.31 -7.55
C ALA A 128 -7.00 7.32 -7.62
N ASP A 129 -7.59 6.54 -8.53
CA ASP A 129 -9.04 6.40 -8.66
C ASP A 129 -9.62 5.57 -7.53
N VAL A 130 -8.94 4.49 -7.13
CA VAL A 130 -9.31 3.71 -5.93
C VAL A 130 -9.39 4.63 -4.71
N ASN A 131 -8.37 5.44 -4.45
CA ASN A 131 -8.36 6.35 -3.30
C ASN A 131 -9.40 7.47 -3.38
N MET A 132 -9.84 7.84 -4.59
CA MET A 132 -10.89 8.84 -4.81
C MET A 132 -12.29 8.23 -4.62
N VAL A 133 -12.51 7.05 -5.15
CA VAL A 133 -13.80 6.33 -5.12
C VAL A 133 -14.06 5.72 -3.76
N PHE A 134 -13.06 5.14 -3.11
CA PHE A 134 -13.22 4.43 -1.85
C PHE A 134 -12.62 5.22 -0.68
N GLY A 135 -13.39 5.37 0.40
CA GLY A 135 -12.82 5.78 1.67
C GLY A 135 -13.84 6.09 2.76
N GLY A 136 -13.36 6.10 4.01
CA GLY A 136 -14.24 6.14 5.18
C GLY A 136 -15.13 4.92 5.30
N GLY A 137 -14.71 3.77 4.76
CA GLY A 137 -15.49 2.53 4.77
C GLY A 137 -16.72 2.52 3.85
N LYS A 138 -16.79 3.44 2.88
CA LYS A 138 -17.87 3.54 1.89
C LYS A 138 -17.36 3.85 0.48
N ILE A 139 -18.23 3.62 -0.50
CA ILE A 139 -18.06 4.12 -1.86
C ILE A 139 -18.53 5.58 -1.88
N ARG A 140 -17.65 6.49 -2.26
CA ARG A 140 -17.93 7.93 -2.33
C ARG A 140 -18.78 8.24 -3.54
N SER A 141 -19.78 9.08 -3.34
CA SER A 141 -20.59 9.65 -4.42
C SER A 141 -19.78 10.57 -5.32
N ILE A 142 -20.26 10.82 -6.54
CA ILE A 142 -19.61 11.75 -7.49
C ILE A 142 -19.47 13.15 -6.88
N ALA A 143 -20.41 13.60 -6.04
CA ALA A 143 -20.32 14.90 -5.37
C ALA A 143 -19.17 14.94 -4.35
N GLU A 144 -18.96 13.86 -3.60
CA GLU A 144 -17.83 13.73 -2.67
C GLU A 144 -16.49 13.63 -3.41
N GLN A 145 -16.46 12.89 -4.52
CA GLN A 145 -15.27 12.83 -5.39
C GLN A 145 -14.91 14.21 -5.95
N LYS A 146 -15.89 15.00 -6.42
CA LYS A 146 -15.70 16.39 -6.87
C LYS A 146 -15.14 17.28 -5.76
N SER A 147 -15.64 17.11 -4.53
CA SER A 147 -15.20 17.87 -3.36
C SER A 147 -13.74 17.57 -3.02
N LEU A 148 -13.29 16.32 -3.17
CA LEU A 148 -11.89 15.94 -2.98
C LEU A 148 -10.98 16.62 -3.99
N VAL A 149 -11.31 16.56 -5.29
CA VAL A 149 -10.51 17.18 -6.35
C VAL A 149 -10.40 18.70 -6.15
N THR A 150 -11.52 19.36 -5.83
CA THR A 150 -11.54 20.82 -5.58
C THR A 150 -10.86 21.23 -4.28
N SER A 151 -10.88 20.39 -3.24
CA SER A 151 -10.17 20.64 -1.98
C SER A 151 -8.65 20.48 -2.13
N ILE A 152 -8.18 19.57 -2.98
CA ILE A 152 -6.76 19.39 -3.30
C ILE A 152 -6.25 20.54 -4.19
N ALA A 153 -7.09 21.05 -5.09
CA ALA A 153 -6.76 22.19 -5.96
C ALA A 153 -6.63 23.51 -5.19
N LYS A 154 -7.22 23.62 -3.99
CA LYS A 154 -6.93 24.75 -3.10
C LYS A 154 -5.54 24.49 -2.50
N PRO A 155 -4.52 25.33 -2.79
CA PRO A 155 -3.25 25.17 -2.12
C PRO A 155 -3.53 25.23 -0.63
N ALA A 156 -3.22 24.13 0.08
CA ALA A 156 -3.20 24.13 1.52
C ALA A 156 -2.41 25.38 1.91
N LYS A 157 -3.05 26.32 2.63
CA LYS A 157 -2.37 27.51 3.18
C LYS A 157 -1.10 26.96 3.78
N LYS A 158 0.06 27.21 3.14
CA LYS A 158 1.34 26.69 3.59
C LYS A 158 1.44 27.13 5.03
N GLY A 159 1.20 26.20 5.98
CA GLY A 159 1.49 26.45 7.37
C GLY A 159 2.94 26.91 7.34
N ARG A 160 3.17 28.14 7.80
CA ARG A 160 4.49 28.78 7.81
C ARG A 160 5.47 27.71 8.29
N ARG A 161 6.28 27.15 7.38
CA ARG A 161 7.31 26.19 7.77
C ARG A 161 8.17 26.98 8.75
N GLN A 162 8.12 26.61 10.03
CA GLN A 162 8.98 27.20 11.04
C GLN A 162 10.40 27.14 10.46
N PRO A 163 11.10 28.28 10.31
CA PRO A 163 12.45 28.27 9.79
C PRO A 163 13.27 27.29 10.63
N ARG A 164 13.98 26.37 9.98
CA ARG A 164 14.93 25.52 10.68
C ARG A 164 15.87 26.46 11.44
N LYS A 165 16.00 26.28 12.76
CA LYS A 165 16.97 27.03 13.56
C LYS A 165 18.34 26.82 12.94
N ILE A 166 18.85 27.85 12.26
CA ILE A 166 20.22 27.84 11.75
C ILE A 166 21.11 27.97 12.98
N THR A 167 21.96 26.98 13.19
CA THR A 167 22.98 26.96 14.23
C THR A 167 23.85 28.21 14.06
N LYS A 168 23.89 29.10 15.05
CA LYS A 168 24.70 30.32 14.98
C LYS A 168 26.17 29.90 15.05
N VAL A 169 26.92 30.22 14.00
CA VAL A 169 28.37 30.02 13.93
C VAL A 169 29.01 31.39 14.10
N GLY A 170 29.85 31.53 15.12
CA GLY A 170 30.71 32.69 15.36
C GLY A 170 32.16 32.32 15.12
N MET A 171 32.98 33.28 14.72
CA MET A 171 34.42 33.10 14.59
C MET A 171 35.09 34.06 15.57
N ASP A 172 35.87 33.52 16.49
CA ASP A 172 36.71 34.30 17.39
C ASP A 172 38.12 34.36 16.80
N ILE A 173 38.44 35.52 16.21
CA ILE A 173 39.69 35.76 15.48
C ILE A 173 40.87 35.87 16.46
N GLU A 174 40.64 36.34 17.69
CA GLU A 174 41.70 36.48 18.69
C GLU A 174 42.12 35.13 19.27
N ARG A 175 41.17 34.19 19.35
CA ARG A 175 41.39 32.84 19.87
C ARG A 175 41.61 31.77 18.80
N ASN A 176 41.58 32.16 17.52
CA ASN A 176 41.72 31.26 16.37
C ASN A 176 40.75 30.05 16.40
N VAL A 177 39.50 30.27 16.83
CA VAL A 177 38.49 29.20 16.95
C VAL A 177 37.17 29.56 16.27
N ILE A 178 36.52 28.56 15.69
CA ILE A 178 35.13 28.63 15.25
C ILE A 178 34.24 28.15 16.40
N GLU A 179 33.30 28.98 16.81
CA GLU A 179 32.28 28.65 17.80
C GLU A 179 30.96 28.29 17.13
N VAL A 180 30.42 27.11 17.45
CA VAL A 180 29.12 26.62 16.96
C VAL A 180 28.18 26.48 18.16
N ASN A 181 26.92 26.89 18.01
CA ASN A 181 25.92 26.86 19.10
C ASN A 181 26.33 27.70 20.32
N GLU A 182 26.62 28.99 20.11
CA GLU A 182 26.89 29.94 21.22
C GLU A 182 27.99 29.42 22.17
N GLY A 183 29.08 28.90 21.59
CA GLY A 183 30.26 28.45 22.35
C GLY A 183 30.18 27.02 22.89
N ARG A 184 29.11 26.24 22.62
CA ARG A 184 29.04 24.82 23.04
C ARG A 184 30.03 23.91 22.32
N THR A 185 30.34 24.23 21.08
CA THR A 185 31.36 23.50 20.31
C THR A 185 32.37 24.51 19.81
N ARG A 186 33.63 24.31 20.20
CA ARG A 186 34.77 25.10 19.72
C ARG A 186 35.61 24.21 18.82
N ILE A 187 35.86 24.69 17.61
CA ILE A 187 36.67 23.98 16.64
C ILE A 187 37.87 24.87 16.33
N ASP A 188 39.07 24.35 16.58
CA ASP A 188 40.32 25.03 16.31
C ASP A 188 40.52 25.20 14.79
N LEU A 189 40.79 26.44 14.36
CA LEU A 189 41.02 26.76 12.95
C LEU A 189 42.28 26.10 12.40
N ASP A 190 43.31 25.87 13.22
CA ASP A 190 44.54 25.19 12.78
C ASP A 190 44.28 23.70 12.57
N ALA A 191 43.45 23.09 13.42
CA ALA A 191 43.01 21.72 13.24
C ALA A 191 42.20 21.57 11.94
N ILE A 192 41.28 22.49 11.64
CA ILE A 192 40.53 22.52 10.37
C ILE A 192 41.47 22.71 9.18
N CYS A 193 42.37 23.69 9.23
CA CYS A 193 43.31 23.96 8.15
C CYS A 193 44.25 22.77 7.90
N SER A 194 44.68 22.06 8.94
CA SER A 194 45.47 20.83 8.80
C SER A 194 44.70 19.66 8.20
N THR A 195 43.40 19.54 8.52
CA THR A 195 42.51 18.48 8.01
C THR A 195 41.95 18.78 6.63
N LEU A 196 41.96 20.04 6.18
CA LEU A 196 41.61 20.42 4.81
C LEU A 196 42.81 20.36 3.85
N LYS A 197 44.05 20.55 4.35
CA LYS A 197 45.29 20.44 3.56
C LYS A 197 45.62 19.01 3.15
N HIS A 198 45.19 18.02 3.93
CA HIS A 198 45.14 16.63 3.51
C HIS A 198 43.69 16.33 3.16
N ASN A 199 43.36 15.96 1.92
CA ASN A 199 41.99 15.55 1.55
C ASN A 199 41.61 14.27 2.32
N LEU A 200 41.27 14.41 3.60
CA LEU A 200 40.85 13.32 4.46
C LEU A 200 39.41 12.96 4.11
N THR A 201 39.19 11.66 3.94
CA THR A 201 37.87 11.11 3.70
C THR A 201 36.98 11.32 4.90
N ARG A 202 35.65 11.34 4.68
CA ARG A 202 34.64 11.62 5.71
C ARG A 202 34.72 10.69 6.94
N SER A 203 35.27 9.49 6.78
CA SER A 203 35.54 8.54 7.87
C SER A 203 36.70 8.98 8.76
N GLU A 204 37.78 9.49 8.18
CA GLU A 204 38.98 9.90 8.93
C GLU A 204 38.76 11.20 9.72
N LEU A 205 37.87 12.07 9.22
CA LEU A 205 37.42 13.27 9.92
C LEU A 205 36.58 12.94 11.16
N LYS A 206 35.79 11.87 11.14
CA LYS A 206 34.98 11.43 12.28
C LYS A 206 35.83 10.89 13.42
N ASP A 207 36.79 10.02 13.10
CA ASP A 207 37.71 9.46 14.10
C ASP A 207 38.59 10.53 14.77
N ARG A 208 39.03 11.55 14.01
CA ARG A 208 39.87 12.62 14.57
C ARG A 208 39.11 13.68 15.35
N LEU A 209 37.85 13.94 15.01
CA LEU A 209 37.01 14.93 15.70
C LEU A 209 36.20 14.32 16.87
N GLY A 210 36.26 13.00 17.06
CA GLY A 210 35.55 12.31 18.14
C GLY A 210 34.03 12.38 18.00
N ILE A 211 33.49 12.37 16.77
CA ILE A 211 32.05 12.47 16.44
C ILE A 211 31.58 11.30 15.59
#